data_AF-A0A952UZ85-F1
#
_entry.id   AF-A0A952UZ85-F1
#
_cell.length_a   1.000
_cell.length_b   1.000
_cell.length_c   1.000
_cell.angle_alpha   90.00
_cell.angle_beta   90.00
_cell.angle_gamma   90.00
#
_symmetry.space_group_name_H-M   'P 1'
#
loop_
_entity.id
_entity.type
_entity.pdbx_description
1 polymer ?
#
loop_
_entity_poly.entity_id
_entity_poly.type
_entity_poly.pdbx_seq_one_letter_code
_entity_poly.pdbx_strand_id
1 'polypeptide(L)'
;MKKMPIYAREGVTHVWLADPETRTIEVFRLSRRGYGLVYTVGGDDAIRAEPFDAIEIAPQFVWGRRPVAPGSAKTVAKKKRAAAAKRPARQRTR
;
A
#
# COMPACT_ATOMS: atom_id res chain seq x y z
N MET A 1 11.07 -2.68 -10.24
CA MET A 1 10.59 -3.91 -9.57
C MET A 1 11.58 -5.10 -9.56
N LYS A 2 12.86 -4.93 -9.90
CA LYS A 2 13.83 -6.05 -10.02
C LYS A 2 14.11 -6.82 -8.71
N LYS A 3 13.85 -6.23 -7.54
CA LYS A 3 14.11 -6.84 -6.22
C LYS A 3 13.00 -7.75 -5.70
N MET A 4 11.77 -7.64 -6.22
CA MET A 4 10.63 -8.41 -5.68
C MET A 4 10.83 -9.94 -5.77
N PRO A 5 11.39 -10.54 -6.84
CA PRO A 5 11.63 -11.98 -6.86
C PRO A 5 12.59 -12.45 -5.77
N ILE A 6 13.59 -11.63 -5.42
CA ILE A 6 14.54 -11.93 -4.34
C ILE A 6 13.80 -11.89 -3.00
N TYR A 7 13.03 -10.84 -2.73
CA TYR A 7 12.25 -10.73 -1.49
C TYR A 7 11.25 -11.88 -1.30
N ALA A 8 10.63 -12.33 -2.39
CA ALA A 8 9.73 -13.49 -2.37
C ALA A 8 10.49 -14.78 -2.01
N ARG A 9 11.68 -14.98 -2.58
CA ARG A 9 12.54 -16.14 -2.26
C ARG A 9 12.99 -16.14 -0.80
N GLU A 10 13.32 -14.98 -0.27
CA GLU A 10 13.72 -14.81 1.14
C GLU A 10 12.50 -14.75 2.10
N GLY A 11 11.27 -14.92 1.60
CA GLY A 11 10.07 -15.02 2.44
C GLY A 11 9.56 -13.70 3.04
N VAL A 12 9.96 -12.55 2.51
CA VAL A 12 9.50 -11.24 2.99
C VAL A 12 7.98 -11.12 2.77
N THR A 13 7.20 -11.13 3.85
CA THR A 13 5.74 -11.23 3.76
C THR A 13 5.05 -9.96 3.27
N HIS A 14 5.61 -8.79 3.59
CA HIS A 14 5.06 -7.49 3.22
C HIS A 14 6.15 -6.58 2.65
N VAL A 15 5.85 -5.95 1.51
CA VAL A 15 6.72 -4.96 0.86
C VAL A 15 5.96 -3.66 0.73
N TRP A 16 6.51 -2.61 1.33
CA TRP A 16 5.96 -1.26 1.26
C TRP A 16 6.78 -0.44 0.26
N LEU A 17 6.14 0.06 -0.79
CA LEU A 17 6.74 0.96 -1.76
C LEU A 17 6.16 2.35 -1.56
N ALA A 18 7.02 3.29 -1.17
CA ALA A 18 6.67 4.69 -1.01
C ALA A 18 7.24 5.48 -2.19
N ASP A 19 6.37 6.16 -2.92
CA ASP A 19 6.72 7.14 -3.94
C ASP A 19 6.56 8.55 -3.35
N PRO A 20 7.66 9.26 -3.03
CA PRO A 20 7.60 10.58 -2.44
C PRO A 20 7.22 11.69 -3.43
N GLU A 21 7.34 11.46 -4.74
CA GLU A 21 6.96 12.45 -5.76
C GLU A 21 5.44 12.53 -5.88
N THR A 22 4.79 11.36 -5.96
CA THR A 22 3.32 11.26 -6.01
C THR A 22 2.68 11.17 -4.63
N ARG A 23 3.50 11.06 -3.56
CA ARG A 23 3.09 10.78 -2.18
C ARG A 23 2.19 9.55 -2.09
N THR A 24 2.55 8.47 -2.77
CA THR A 24 1.75 7.24 -2.79
C THR A 24 2.47 6.12 -2.06
N ILE A 25 1.76 5.37 -1.23
CA ILE A 25 2.25 4.12 -0.64
C ILE A 25 1.44 2.96 -1.22
N GLU A 26 2.17 1.96 -1.70
CA GLU A 26 1.63 0.67 -2.12
C GLU A 26 2.20 -0.44 -1.23
N VAL A 27 1.32 -1.25 -0.66
CA VAL A 27 1.71 -2.41 0.16
C VAL A 27 1.37 -3.68 -0.58
N PHE A 28 2.39 -4.51 -0.76
CA PHE A 28 2.28 -5.82 -1.38
C PHE A 28 2.44 -6.90 -0.34
N ARG A 29 1.58 -7.92 -0.40
CA ARG A 29 1.66 -9.10 0.46
C ARG A 29 2.04 -10.33 -0.34
N LEU A 30 2.99 -11.11 0.17
CA LEU A 30 3.42 -12.37 -0.42
C LEU A 30 2.33 -13.43 -0.23
N SER A 31 1.99 -14.11 -1.33
CA SER A 31 1.08 -15.26 -1.37
C SER A 31 1.71 -16.41 -2.16
N ARG A 32 1.01 -17.54 -2.26
CA ARG A 32 1.43 -18.67 -3.12
C ARG A 32 1.57 -18.28 -4.60
N ARG A 33 0.95 -17.19 -5.04
CA ARG A 33 1.03 -16.67 -6.42
C ARG A 33 2.05 -15.54 -6.58
N GLY A 34 2.80 -15.21 -5.52
CA GLY A 34 3.68 -14.06 -5.47
C GLY A 34 3.05 -12.86 -4.75
N TYR A 35 3.65 -11.68 -4.95
CA TYR A 35 3.20 -10.44 -4.33
C TYR A 35 1.91 -9.92 -4.97
N GLY A 36 0.88 -9.71 -4.15
CA GLY A 36 -0.34 -9.02 -4.53
C GLY A 36 -0.46 -7.68 -3.81
N LEU A 37 -0.93 -6.65 -4.52
CA LEU A 37 -1.23 -5.35 -3.92
C LEU A 37 -2.43 -5.49 -2.96
N VAL A 38 -2.23 -5.18 -1.69
CA VAL A 38 -3.24 -5.29 -0.63
C VAL A 38 -3.69 -3.94 -0.08
N TYR A 39 -2.88 -2.90 -0.25
CA TYR A 39 -3.21 -1.57 0.21
C TYR A 39 -2.55 -0.49 -0.66
N THR A 40 -3.29 0.58 -0.93
CA THR A 40 -2.79 1.78 -1.59
C THR A 40 -3.38 3.00 -0.92
N VAL A 41 -2.53 3.97 -0.59
CA VAL A 41 -2.93 5.26 -0.03
C VAL A 41 -2.08 6.35 -0.66
N GLY A 42 -2.63 7.55 -0.80
CA GLY A 42 -1.97 8.68 -1.41
C GLY A 42 -2.06 9.95 -0.58
N GLY A 43 -1.17 10.90 -0.86
CA GLY A 43 -1.16 12.23 -0.28
C GLY A 43 -0.88 12.26 1.21
N ASP A 44 -1.77 12.93 1.93
CA ASP A 44 -1.66 13.21 3.36
C ASP A 44 -2.70 12.41 4.17
N ASP A 45 -3.22 11.32 3.59
CA ASP A 45 -4.11 10.38 4.28
C ASP A 45 -3.33 9.51 5.28
N ALA A 46 -3.95 9.25 6.43
CA ALA A 46 -3.40 8.37 7.46
C ALA A 46 -3.22 6.94 6.94
N ILE A 47 -2.07 6.34 7.24
CA ILE A 47 -1.68 5.03 6.74
C ILE A 47 -1.97 3.99 7.82
N ARG A 48 -2.78 2.98 7.46
CA ARG A 48 -3.05 1.79 8.28
C ARG A 48 -3.01 0.56 7.38
N ALA A 49 -1.91 -0.17 7.42
CA ALA A 49 -1.71 -1.36 6.59
C ALA A 49 -0.85 -2.40 7.33
N GLU A 50 -1.04 -3.68 7.00
CA GLU A 50 -0.22 -4.77 7.54
C GLU A 50 1.27 -4.54 7.23
N PRO A 51 2.19 -4.79 8.18
CA PRO A 51 1.99 -5.39 9.51
C PRO A 51 1.73 -4.38 10.64
N PHE A 52 1.43 -3.11 10.32
CA PHE A 52 1.25 -2.01 11.26
C PHE A 52 -0.19 -1.49 11.30
N ASP A 53 -1.17 -2.30 10.93
CA ASP A 53 -2.59 -1.95 10.88
C ASP A 53 -3.16 -1.58 12.26
N ALA A 54 -2.50 -2.04 13.33
CA ALA A 54 -2.80 -1.66 14.71
C ALA A 54 -2.45 -0.20 15.07
N ILE A 55 -1.59 0.46 14.29
CA ILE A 55 -1.19 1.85 14.53
C ILE A 55 -1.55 2.75 13.34
N GLU A 56 -1.82 4.01 13.63
CA GLU A 56 -2.00 5.02 12.60
C GLU A 56 -0.66 5.70 12.30
N ILE A 57 -0.12 5.46 11.11
CA ILE A 57 1.12 6.11 10.68
C ILE A 57 0.74 7.39 9.94
N ALA A 58 1.16 8.52 10.50
CA ALA A 58 0.90 9.80 9.87
C ALA A 58 1.87 10.03 8.68
N PRO A 59 1.37 10.44 7.50
CA PRO A 59 2.13 10.46 6.25
C PRO A 59 3.34 11.41 6.29
N GLN A 60 3.32 12.45 7.13
CA GLN A 60 4.48 13.33 7.31
C GLN A 60 5.77 12.61 7.75
N PHE A 61 5.65 11.47 8.44
CA PHE A 61 6.81 10.67 8.85
C PHE A 61 7.41 9.86 7.70
N VAL A 62 6.65 9.61 6.64
CA VAL A 62 7.10 8.80 5.49
C VAL A 62 7.78 9.68 4.44
N TRP A 63 7.22 10.86 4.16
CA TRP A 63 7.71 11.71 3.07
C TRP A 63 8.97 12.50 3.43
N GLY A 64 9.24 12.69 4.71
CA GLY A 64 10.33 13.54 5.18
C GLY A 64 10.17 14.99 4.75
N ARG A 65 11.13 15.84 5.11
CA ARG A 65 11.14 17.24 4.68
C ARG A 65 11.67 17.31 3.26
N ARG A 66 10.79 17.49 2.28
CA ARG A 66 11.17 17.72 0.88
C ARG A 66 12.09 18.95 0.78
N PRO A 67 13.28 18.88 0.15
CA PRO A 67 13.95 20.07 -0.36
C PRO A 67 13.04 20.64 -1.46
N VAL A 68 12.55 21.86 -1.30
CA VAL A 68 11.64 22.45 -2.27
C VAL A 68 12.41 22.64 -3.59
N ALA A 69 12.16 21.78 -4.57
CA ALA A 69 12.45 22.11 -5.95
C ALA A 69 11.33 23.07 -6.42
N PRO A 70 11.66 24.28 -6.91
CA PRO A 70 10.65 25.23 -7.34
C PRO A 70 9.89 24.67 -8.56
N GLY A 71 8.57 24.63 -8.45
CA GLY A 71 7.66 24.38 -9.57
C GLY A 71 7.28 22.90 -9.77
N SER A 72 6.27 22.43 -9.05
CA SER A 72 5.35 21.36 -9.50
C SER A 72 4.21 21.21 -8.49
N ALA A 73 3.20 22.06 -8.62
CA ALA A 73 1.88 21.78 -8.07
C ALA A 73 1.09 21.06 -9.18
N LYS A 74 0.76 19.78 -8.97
CA LYS A 74 -0.33 19.12 -9.69
C LYS A 74 -1.13 18.25 -8.74
N THR A 75 -2.32 18.75 -8.45
CA THR A 75 -3.46 18.09 -7.84
C THR A 75 -3.79 16.77 -8.56
N VAL A 76 -3.93 15.67 -7.82
CA VAL A 76 -4.68 14.51 -8.30
C VAL A 76 -5.58 13.99 -7.17
N ALA A 77 -6.83 14.45 -7.20
CA ALA A 77 -7.92 13.77 -6.53
C ALA A 77 -8.16 12.43 -7.25
N LYS A 78 -8.09 11.28 -6.55
CA LYS A 78 -8.67 10.05 -7.10
C LYS A 78 -9.11 9.03 -6.04
N LYS A 79 -10.42 9.09 -5.77
CA LYS A 79 -11.37 7.98 -5.74
C LYS A 79 -10.98 6.77 -4.86
N LYS A 80 -11.47 6.79 -3.61
CA LYS A 80 -11.78 5.58 -2.83
C LYS A 80 -12.57 4.59 -3.70
N ARG A 81 -11.98 3.44 -4.02
CA ARG A 81 -12.76 2.24 -4.33
C ARG A 81 -12.90 1.45 -3.04
N ALA A 82 -14.14 1.36 -2.57
CA ALA A 82 -14.55 0.44 -1.52
C ALA A 82 -14.16 -0.99 -1.93
N ALA A 83 -13.24 -1.59 -1.18
CA ALA A 83 -13.12 -3.04 -1.10
C ALA A 83 -14.09 -3.51 -0.02
N ALA A 84 -15.32 -3.83 -0.43
CA ALA A 84 -16.26 -4.56 0.40
C ALA A 84 -16.92 -5.67 -0.42
N ALA A 85 -16.87 -6.86 0.18
CA ALA A 85 -17.65 -8.06 -0.10
C ALA A 85 -17.28 -8.88 -1.36
N LYS A 86 -16.31 -9.80 -1.20
CA LYS A 86 -16.43 -11.15 -1.79
C LYS A 86 -16.92 -12.13 -0.71
N ARG A 87 -18.24 -12.33 -0.64
CA ARG A 87 -18.87 -13.65 -0.40
C ARG A 87 -19.32 -14.15 -1.80
N PRO A 88 -19.40 -15.46 -2.12
CA PRO A 88 -20.01 -16.51 -1.28
C PRO A 88 -19.38 -17.91 -1.39
N ALA A 89 -19.79 -18.87 -0.53
CA ALA A 89 -20.14 -20.23 -0.94
C ALA A 89 -20.66 -21.08 0.25
N ARG A 90 -21.94 -21.46 0.15
CA ARG A 90 -22.58 -22.71 0.61
C ARG A 90 -22.11 -23.34 1.93
N GLN A 91 -22.90 -23.12 2.98
CA GLN A 91 -23.13 -24.17 3.97
C GLN A 91 -23.89 -25.31 3.27
N ARG A 92 -23.19 -26.44 3.09
CA ARG A 92 -23.78 -27.76 2.85
C ARG A 92 -24.24 -28.24 4.22
N THR A 93 -25.53 -28.19 4.49
CA THR A 93 -26.17 -29.00 5.52
C THR A 93 -27.03 -30.05 4.84
N ARG A 94 -26.95 -31.23 5.43
CA ARG A 94 -27.55 -32.52 5.08
C ARG A 94 -28.94 -32.47 4.48
#